data_AF-A0A2H1K103-F1
#
_entry.id   AF-A0A2H1K103-F1
#
_cell.length_a   1.000
_cell.length_b   1.000
_cell.length_c   1.000
_cell.angle_alpha   90.00
_cell.angle_beta   90.00
_cell.angle_gamma   90.00
#
_symmetry.space_group_name_H-M   'P 1'
#
loop_
_entity.id
_entity.type
_entity.pdbx_description
1 polymer ?
#
loop_
_entity_poly.entity_id
_entity_poly.type
_entity_poly.pdbx_seq_one_letter_code
_entity_poly.pdbx_strand_id
1 'polypeptide(L)'
;MPDATAREAIWSRYIPEHTIAGVDLDVLVNASDGLTPADIEYAARRASQEALASSLRQQHVDIASRSGALSTDDYLEALRATRTTVSEETAREFDEDVEMIARL
;
A
#
# COMPACT_ATOMS: atom_id res chain seq x y z
N MET A 1 -2.18 6.31 16.22
CA MET A 1 -1.62 5.41 15.20
C MET A 1 -1.60 3.99 15.75
N PRO A 2 -1.86 2.96 14.93
CA PRO A 2 -1.83 1.56 15.36
C PRO A 2 -0.44 1.13 15.82
N ASP A 3 -0.39 0.25 16.82
CA ASP A 3 0.84 -0.41 17.26
C ASP A 3 1.31 -1.48 16.25
N ALA A 4 2.51 -2.04 16.46
CA ALA A 4 3.12 -3.00 15.53
C ALA A 4 2.22 -4.22 15.28
N THR A 5 1.63 -4.80 16.34
CA THR A 5 0.73 -5.95 16.26
C THR A 5 -0.52 -5.62 15.44
N ALA A 6 -1.11 -4.46 15.64
CA ALA A 6 -2.25 -4.00 14.86
C ALA A 6 -1.89 -3.80 13.38
N ARG A 7 -0.70 -3.26 13.07
CA ARG A 7 -0.23 -3.11 11.68
C ARG A 7 0.02 -4.46 11.01
N GLU A 8 0.58 -5.43 11.72
CA GLU A 8 0.76 -6.80 11.21
C GLU A 8 -0.58 -7.47 10.89
N ALA A 9 -1.57 -7.30 11.78
CA ALA A 9 -2.92 -7.83 11.57
C ALA A 9 -3.62 -7.20 10.36
N ILE A 10 -3.43 -5.89 10.15
CA ILE A 10 -3.93 -5.21 8.96
C ILE A 10 -3.26 -5.79 7.70
N TRP A 11 -1.94 -5.87 7.65
CA TRP A 11 -1.22 -6.43 6.50
C TRP A 11 -1.64 -7.85 6.17
N SER A 12 -1.66 -8.74 7.17
CA SER A 12 -2.03 -10.14 7.02
C SER A 12 -3.43 -10.35 6.45
N ARG A 13 -4.37 -9.42 6.72
CA ARG A 13 -5.74 -9.48 6.17
C ARG A 13 -5.79 -9.23 4.66
N TYR A 14 -4.85 -8.47 4.11
CA TYR A 14 -4.85 -8.04 2.71
C TYR A 14 -3.82 -8.75 1.84
N ILE A 15 -2.94 -9.55 2.45
CA ILE A 15 -2.00 -10.43 1.75
C ILE A 15 -2.67 -11.81 1.55
N PRO A 16 -2.80 -12.29 0.31
CA PRO A 16 -3.32 -13.63 0.05
C PRO A 16 -2.50 -14.72 0.74
N GLU A 17 -3.17 -15.75 1.28
CA GLU A 17 -2.50 -16.85 2.03
C GLU A 17 -1.42 -17.57 1.21
N HIS A 18 -1.60 -17.67 -0.11
CA HIS A 18 -0.63 -18.35 -0.99
C HIS A 18 0.61 -17.49 -1.32
N THR A 19 0.58 -16.18 -1.05
CA THR A 19 1.72 -15.26 -1.25
C THR A 19 2.37 -14.85 0.06
N ILE A 20 1.72 -15.05 1.21
CA ILE A 20 2.21 -14.60 2.52
C ILE A 20 3.62 -15.12 2.84
N ALA A 21 3.96 -16.33 2.40
CA ALA A 21 5.29 -16.91 2.60
C ALA A 21 6.41 -16.16 1.84
N GLY A 22 6.07 -15.40 0.80
CA GLY A 22 6.99 -14.56 0.03
C GLY A 22 6.99 -13.09 0.45
N VAL A 23 6.23 -12.74 1.49
CA VAL A 23 6.08 -11.36 1.98
C VAL A 23 6.67 -11.25 3.38
N ASP A 24 7.61 -10.33 3.55
CA ASP A 24 8.22 -10.01 4.83
C ASP A 24 7.34 -9.00 5.58
N LEU A 25 6.51 -9.52 6.49
CA LEU A 25 5.60 -8.71 7.29
C LEU A 25 6.32 -7.75 8.24
N ASP A 26 7.48 -8.14 8.79
CA ASP A 26 8.24 -7.29 9.71
C ASP A 26 8.73 -6.03 8.99
N VAL A 27 9.18 -6.17 7.74
CA VAL A 27 9.57 -5.03 6.90
C VAL A 27 8.38 -4.11 6.64
N LEU A 28 7.20 -4.66 6.34
CA LEU A 28 5.99 -3.85 6.11
C LEU A 28 5.48 -3.15 7.36
N VAL A 29 5.57 -3.79 8.53
CA VAL A 29 5.18 -3.21 9.84
C VAL A 29 6.10 -2.08 10.24
N ASN A 30 7.40 -2.20 9.96
CA ASN A 30 8.38 -1.14 10.21
C ASN A 30 8.18 0.03 9.24
N ALA A 31 7.97 -0.25 7.96
CA ALA A 31 7.76 0.79 6.93
C ALA A 31 6.47 1.58 7.11
N SER A 32 5.45 0.99 7.75
CA SER A 32 4.17 1.63 8.03
C SER A 32 4.10 2.35 9.38
N ASP A 33 5.23 2.48 10.09
CA ASP A 33 5.25 3.22 11.36
C ASP A 33 4.79 4.68 11.19
N GLY A 34 3.91 5.12 12.08
CA GLY A 34 3.31 6.45 12.03
C GLY A 34 2.14 6.64 11.04
N LEU A 35 1.76 5.62 10.25
CA LEU A 35 0.61 5.70 9.33
C LEU A 35 -0.72 5.39 10.01
N THR A 36 -1.81 5.95 9.49
CA THR A 36 -3.17 5.63 9.95
C THR A 36 -3.56 4.22 9.49
N PRO A 37 -4.53 3.56 10.14
CA PRO A 37 -5.04 2.27 9.64
C PRO A 37 -5.54 2.36 8.20
N ALA A 38 -6.25 3.44 7.85
CA ALA A 38 -6.79 3.65 6.51
C ALA A 38 -5.69 3.74 5.43
N ASP A 39 -4.57 4.40 5.72
CA ASP A 39 -3.44 4.50 4.78
C ASP A 39 -2.82 3.13 4.51
N ILE A 40 -2.65 2.33 5.56
CA ILE A 40 -2.09 0.97 5.47
C ILE A 40 -3.03 0.09 4.65
N GLU A 41 -4.34 0.14 4.92
CA GLU A 41 -5.35 -0.61 4.17
C GLU A 41 -5.39 -0.20 2.70
N TYR A 42 -5.33 1.10 2.41
CA TYR A 42 -5.29 1.62 1.05
C TYR A 42 -4.05 1.13 0.29
N ALA A 43 -2.86 1.22 0.91
CA ALA A 43 -1.61 0.73 0.33
C ALA A 43 -1.68 -0.79 0.04
N ALA A 44 -2.16 -1.58 1.00
CA ALA A 44 -2.30 -3.02 0.85
C ALA A 44 -3.26 -3.40 -0.28
N ARG A 45 -4.42 -2.74 -0.35
CA ARG A 45 -5.40 -2.95 -1.41
C ARG A 45 -4.83 -2.60 -2.78
N ARG A 46 -4.11 -1.48 -2.89
CA ARG A 46 -3.49 -1.03 -4.14
C ARG A 46 -2.45 -2.02 -4.65
N ALA A 47 -1.56 -2.50 -3.79
CA ALA A 47 -0.56 -3.51 -4.14
C ALA A 47 -1.21 -4.80 -4.68
N SER A 48 -2.20 -5.34 -3.95
CA SER A 48 -2.92 -6.55 -4.34
C SER A 48 -3.66 -6.37 -5.68
N GLN A 49 -4.21 -5.18 -5.94
CA GLN A 49 -4.86 -4.86 -7.22
C GLN A 49 -3.87 -4.75 -8.39
N GLU A 50 -2.73 -4.10 -8.20
CA GLU A 50 -1.73 -3.94 -9.26
C GLU A 50 -1.12 -5.29 -9.64
N ALA A 51 -0.81 -6.13 -8.66
CA ALA A 51 -0.27 -7.44 -8.91
C ALA A 51 -1.28 -8.38 -9.58
N LEU A 52 -2.58 -8.28 -9.25
CA LEU A 52 -3.63 -8.95 -10.01
C LEU A 52 -3.67 -8.44 -11.47
N ALA A 53 -3.62 -7.13 -11.67
CA ALA A 53 -3.62 -6.52 -13.01
C ALA A 53 -2.40 -6.94 -13.83
N SER A 54 -1.22 -6.98 -13.21
CA SER A 54 0.03 -7.46 -13.80
C SER A 54 -0.07 -8.94 -14.19
N SER A 55 -0.58 -9.78 -13.29
CA SER A 55 -0.82 -11.20 -13.55
C SER A 55 -1.77 -11.43 -14.72
N LEU A 56 -2.85 -10.64 -14.83
CA LEU A 56 -3.80 -10.70 -15.96
C LEU A 56 -3.13 -10.29 -17.28
N ARG A 57 -2.27 -9.26 -17.29
CA ARG A 57 -1.48 -8.89 -18.48
C ARG A 57 -0.50 -9.99 -18.88
N GLN A 58 0.10 -10.65 -17.90
CA GLN A 58 1.05 -11.75 -18.10
C GLN A 58 0.40 -13.09 -18.50
N GLN A 59 -0.92 -13.26 -18.39
CA GLN A 59 -1.61 -14.48 -18.86
C GLN A 59 -1.51 -14.70 -20.39
N HIS A 60 -1.03 -13.71 -21.16
CA HIS A 60 -0.61 -13.87 -22.55
C HIS A 60 0.83 -14.39 -22.73
N VAL A 61 1.55 -14.68 -21.64
CA VAL A 61 2.96 -15.06 -21.61
C VAL A 61 3.09 -16.48 -21.04
N ASP A 62 4.04 -17.24 -21.60
CA ASP A 62 4.25 -18.66 -21.33
C ASP A 62 4.34 -18.99 -19.82
N ILE A 63 3.70 -20.09 -19.40
CA ILE A 63 3.54 -20.45 -17.98
C ILE A 63 4.89 -20.63 -17.26
N ALA A 64 5.94 -21.03 -18.00
CA ALA A 64 7.29 -21.20 -17.49
C ALA A 64 8.00 -19.87 -17.12
N SER A 65 7.49 -18.72 -17.59
CA SER A 65 8.04 -17.39 -17.31
C SER A 65 7.29 -16.66 -16.18
N ARG A 66 6.28 -17.30 -15.56
CA ARG A 66 5.45 -16.69 -14.52
C ARG A 66 6.15 -16.74 -13.16
N SER A 67 7.08 -15.81 -12.94
CA SER A 67 7.69 -15.55 -11.61
C SER A 67 6.95 -14.48 -10.80
N GLY A 68 5.83 -13.94 -11.30
CA GLY A 68 5.13 -12.76 -10.76
C GLY A 68 4.14 -13.05 -9.62
N ALA A 69 4.58 -13.63 -8.51
CA ALA A 69 3.81 -13.58 -7.26
C ALA A 69 4.07 -12.25 -6.54
N LEU A 70 3.08 -11.71 -5.81
CA LEU A 70 3.29 -10.53 -4.96
C LEU A 70 4.48 -10.75 -4.03
N SER A 71 5.33 -9.73 -3.94
CA SER A 71 6.52 -9.68 -3.09
C SER A 71 6.43 -8.52 -2.09
N THR A 72 7.33 -8.51 -1.11
CA THR A 72 7.48 -7.39 -0.17
C THR A 72 7.67 -6.05 -0.89
N ASP A 73 8.43 -6.04 -1.99
CA ASP A 73 8.75 -4.80 -2.73
C ASP A 73 7.50 -4.15 -3.34
N ASP A 74 6.54 -4.94 -3.83
CA ASP A 74 5.28 -4.44 -4.39
C ASP A 74 4.46 -3.68 -3.32
N TYR A 75 4.44 -4.21 -2.10
CA TYR A 75 3.78 -3.56 -0.97
C TYR A 75 4.51 -2.30 -0.50
N LEU A 76 5.84 -2.31 -0.52
CA LEU A 76 6.65 -1.13 -0.22
C LEU A 76 6.47 -0.02 -1.26
N GLU A 77 6.34 -0.36 -2.54
CA GLU A 77 6.04 0.60 -3.60
C GLU A 77 4.66 1.24 -3.41
N ALA A 78 3.63 0.42 -3.14
CA ALA A 78 2.30 0.93 -2.87
C ALA A 78 2.26 1.87 -1.65
N LEU A 79 2.95 1.51 -0.56
CA LEU A 79 3.13 2.36 0.61
C LEU A 79 3.75 3.73 0.26
N ARG A 80 4.81 3.75 -0.55
CA ARG A 80 5.45 5.00 -0.99
C ARG A 80 4.49 5.83 -1.84
N ALA A 81 3.76 5.21 -2.76
CA ALA A 81 2.77 5.88 -3.59
C ALA A 81 1.64 6.51 -2.75
N THR A 82 1.16 5.83 -1.71
CA THR A 82 0.18 6.38 -0.77
C THR A 82 0.70 7.64 -0.08
N ARG A 83 1.96 7.64 0.38
CA ARG A 83 2.56 8.83 1.02
C ARG A 83 2.65 10.02 0.04
N THR A 84 2.95 9.77 -1.23
CA THR A 84 2.93 10.82 -2.26
C THR A 84 1.52 11.38 -2.45
N THR A 85 0.50 10.53 -2.60
CA THR A 85 -0.90 10.99 -2.79
C THR A 85 -1.44 11.72 -1.56
N VAL A 86 -1.14 11.27 -0.33
CA VAL A 86 -1.50 12.00 0.89
C VAL A 86 -0.75 13.33 0.95
N SER A 87 0.53 13.40 0.56
CA SER A 87 1.25 14.68 0.52
C SER A 87 0.60 15.68 -0.45
N GLU A 88 0.12 15.22 -1.61
CA GLU A 88 -0.63 16.04 -2.56
C GLU A 88 -2.01 16.45 -2.05
N GLU A 89 -2.71 15.56 -1.35
CA GLU A 89 -4.02 15.84 -0.74
C GLU A 89 -3.90 16.80 0.43
N THR A 90 -2.97 16.56 1.35
CA THR A 90 -2.68 17.45 2.49
C THR A 90 -2.23 18.82 2.00
N ALA A 91 -1.38 18.91 0.96
CA ALA A 91 -1.00 20.22 0.40
C ALA A 91 -2.23 20.99 -0.13
N ARG A 92 -3.16 20.30 -0.80
CA ARG A 92 -4.40 20.90 -1.31
C ARG A 92 -5.34 21.33 -0.18
N GLU A 93 -5.51 20.49 0.84
CA GLU A 93 -6.38 20.78 1.99
C GLU A 93 -5.85 22.00 2.79
N PHE A 94 -4.52 22.11 2.95
CA PHE A 94 -3.89 23.30 3.52
C PHE A 94 -4.12 24.57 2.67
N ASP A 95 -3.97 24.49 1.35
CA ASP A 95 -4.20 25.65 0.46
C ASP A 95 -5.67 26.11 0.50
N GLU A 96 -6.62 25.17 0.56
CA GLU A 96 -8.06 25.48 0.69
C GLU A 96 -8.39 26.11 2.05
N ASP A 97 -7.78 25.65 3.15
CA ASP A 97 -7.92 26.25 4.48
C ASP A 97 -7.35 27.67 4.55
N VAL A 98 -6.18 27.91 3.93
CA VAL A 98 -5.60 29.26 3.83
C VAL A 98 -6.53 30.20 3.07
N GLU A 99 -7.10 29.76 1.94
CA GLU A 99 -8.09 30.56 1.20
C GLU A 99 -9.37 30.82 1.98
N MET A 100 -9.83 29.87 2.79
CA MET A 100 -11.04 30.01 3.59
C MET A 100 -10.86 30.99 4.75
N ILE A 101 -9.73 30.91 5.46
CA ILE A 101 -9.42 31.80 6.60
C ILE A 101 -9.08 33.21 6.12
N ALA A 102 -8.43 33.37 4.97
CA ALA A 102 -8.12 34.69 4.42
C ALA A 102 -9.35 35.49 3.93
N ARG A 103 -10.54 34.85 3.88
CA ARG A 103 -11.81 35.48 3.49
C ARG A 103 -12.74 35.80 4.67
N LEU A 104 -12.33 35.53 5.92
CA LEU A 104 -13.03 35.91 7.15
C LEU A 104 -12.46 37.23 7.73
#